data_AF-A0A3B9KHA7-F1
#
_entry.id   AF-A0A3B9KHA7-F1
#
_cell.length_a   1.000
_cell.length_b   1.000
_cell.length_c   1.000
_cell.angle_alpha   90.00
_cell.angle_beta   90.00
_cell.angle_gamma   90.00
#
_symmetry.space_group_name_H-M   'P 1'
#
loop_
_entity.id
_entity.type
_entity.pdbx_description
1 polymer ?
#
loop_
_entity_poly.entity_id
_entity_poly.type
_entity_poly.pdbx_seq_one_letter_code
_entity_poly.pdbx_strand_id
1 'polypeptide(L)'
;MPKTTDQALTSYVERARKVLQHEQRTNHQDQAIKPGGLELFVVRWADEVGSVCKNAGLDLLTLRTIHSFTEYLVGYRQQDPMQRAASLRAALALLNELEQNGNGQKSAVAVPPPTPSASVPAKSASSSAEHDRS
;
A
#
# COMPACT_ATOMS: atom_id res chain seq x y z
N MET A 1 -27.41 7.50 -9.80
CA MET A 1 -26.37 6.87 -10.65
C MET A 1 -25.16 6.47 -9.80
N PRO A 2 -25.25 5.45 -8.92
CA PRO A 2 -24.16 5.09 -8.00
C PRO A 2 -23.00 4.33 -8.68
N LYS A 3 -23.27 3.55 -9.72
CA LYS A 3 -22.28 2.69 -10.39
C LYS A 3 -21.09 3.43 -11.01
N THR A 4 -21.32 4.65 -11.52
CA THR A 4 -20.27 5.45 -12.16
C THR A 4 -19.30 6.03 -11.13
N THR A 5 -19.80 6.41 -9.96
CA THR A 5 -18.99 6.95 -8.88
C THR A 5 -18.10 5.89 -8.25
N ASP A 6 -18.64 4.68 -8.02
CA ASP A 6 -17.88 3.55 -7.50
C ASP A 6 -16.71 3.17 -8.41
N GLN A 7 -16.94 3.14 -9.73
CA GLN A 7 -15.91 2.84 -10.71
C GLN A 7 -14.82 3.91 -10.77
N ALA A 8 -15.21 5.19 -10.67
CA ALA A 8 -14.27 6.31 -10.62
C ALA A 8 -13.42 6.23 -9.34
N LEU A 9 -14.06 6.07 -8.17
CA LEU A 9 -13.37 5.95 -6.88
C LEU A 9 -12.37 4.79 -6.88
N THR A 10 -12.78 3.63 -7.39
CA THR A 10 -11.91 2.44 -7.51
C THR A 10 -10.67 2.76 -8.34
N SER A 11 -10.84 3.43 -9.49
CA SER A 11 -9.72 3.80 -10.36
C SER A 11 -8.74 4.77 -9.67
N TYR A 12 -9.26 5.72 -8.88
CA TYR A 12 -8.43 6.64 -8.09
C TYR A 12 -7.67 5.92 -6.98
N VAL A 13 -8.33 5.00 -6.26
CA VAL A 13 -7.72 4.21 -5.18
C VAL A 13 -6.61 3.31 -5.74
N GLU A 14 -6.86 2.61 -6.83
CA GLU A 14 -5.85 1.77 -7.49
C GLU A 14 -4.63 2.57 -7.93
N ARG A 15 -4.84 3.77 -8.49
CA ARG A 15 -3.73 4.64 -8.90
C ARG A 15 -2.87 5.02 -7.71
N ALA A 16 -3.47 5.49 -6.62
CA ALA A 16 -2.73 5.87 -5.42
C ALA A 16 -1.98 4.66 -4.81
N ARG A 17 -2.63 3.49 -4.77
CA ARG A 17 -2.01 2.24 -4.30
C ARG A 17 -0.76 1.88 -5.11
N LYS A 18 -0.84 1.95 -6.45
CA LYS A 18 0.30 1.66 -7.33
C LYS A 18 1.47 2.62 -7.10
N VAL A 19 1.18 3.91 -6.88
CA VAL A 19 2.21 4.92 -6.59
C VAL A 19 2.92 4.62 -5.26
N LEU A 20 2.17 4.37 -4.18
CA LEU A 20 2.76 4.05 -2.88
C LEU A 20 3.53 2.72 -2.89
N GLN A 21 3.05 1.71 -3.60
CA GLN A 21 3.78 0.44 -3.78
C GLN A 21 5.06 0.64 -4.59
N HIS A 22 5.05 1.51 -5.60
CA HIS A 22 6.26 1.86 -6.33
C HIS A 22 7.29 2.51 -5.41
N GLU A 23 6.87 3.46 -4.56
CA GLU A 23 7.72 4.09 -3.56
C GLU A 23 8.32 3.10 -2.55
N GLN A 24 7.56 2.10 -2.10
CA GLN A 24 8.11 1.02 -1.25
C GLN A 24 9.23 0.24 -1.96
N ARG A 25 9.07 -0.05 -3.26
CA ARG A 25 10.06 -0.80 -4.05
C ARG A 25 11.30 0.02 -4.37
N THR A 26 11.16 1.35 -4.50
CA THR A 26 12.27 2.26 -4.80
C THR A 26 12.90 2.87 -3.55
N ASN A 27 12.63 2.28 -2.38
CA ASN A 27 13.22 2.67 -1.10
C ASN A 27 12.85 4.10 -0.65
N HIS A 28 11.59 4.50 -0.85
CA HIS A 28 10.99 5.71 -0.27
C HIS A 28 11.69 7.01 -0.72
N GLN A 29 12.24 7.00 -1.93
CA GLN A 29 13.07 8.08 -2.47
C GLN A 29 12.27 9.26 -3.04
N ASP A 30 10.94 9.17 -3.09
CA ASP A 30 10.07 10.20 -3.66
C ASP A 30 10.37 10.44 -5.15
N GLN A 31 10.42 9.34 -5.91
CA GLN A 31 10.81 9.33 -7.33
C GLN A 31 9.66 8.92 -8.26
N ALA A 32 8.60 8.30 -7.72
CA ALA A 32 7.45 7.80 -8.46
C ALA A 32 6.68 8.91 -9.18
N ILE A 33 6.64 10.11 -8.59
CA ILE A 33 5.90 11.25 -9.13
C ILE A 33 6.85 12.43 -9.35
N LYS A 34 6.94 12.88 -10.61
CA LYS A 34 7.67 14.09 -10.99
C LYS A 34 6.86 14.91 -11.98
N PRO A 35 6.85 16.26 -11.88
CA PRO A 35 7.42 17.08 -10.80
C PRO A 35 6.53 17.12 -9.55
N GLY A 36 7.12 17.42 -8.39
CA GLY A 36 6.38 17.70 -7.14
C GLY A 36 6.28 16.57 -6.11
N GLY A 37 6.69 15.35 -6.44
CA GLY A 37 6.76 14.25 -5.48
C GLY A 37 5.39 13.74 -5.02
N LEU A 38 5.44 12.86 -4.02
CA LEU A 38 4.30 12.16 -3.44
C LEU A 38 3.34 13.11 -2.72
N GLU A 39 3.86 14.15 -2.07
CA GLU A 39 3.05 15.12 -1.34
C GLU A 39 2.11 15.88 -2.29
N LEU A 40 2.63 16.41 -3.41
CA LEU A 40 1.79 17.10 -4.39
C LEU A 40 0.79 16.16 -5.06
N PHE A 41 1.20 14.92 -5.34
CA PHE A 41 0.31 13.89 -5.86
C PHE A 41 -0.88 13.65 -4.93
N VAL A 42 -0.62 13.51 -3.63
CA VAL A 42 -1.61 13.19 -2.61
C VAL A 42 -2.60 14.34 -2.41
N VAL A 43 -2.12 15.58 -2.40
CA VAL A 43 -3.00 16.77 -2.33
C VAL A 43 -3.96 16.80 -3.52
N ARG A 44 -3.43 16.65 -4.74
CA ARG A 44 -4.27 16.63 -5.95
C ARG A 44 -5.24 15.45 -5.97
N TRP A 45 -4.78 14.28 -5.55
CA TRP A 45 -5.62 13.10 -5.45
C TRP A 45 -6.77 13.32 -4.45
N ALA A 46 -6.51 13.92 -3.29
CA ALA A 46 -7.53 14.19 -2.29
C ALA A 46 -8.58 15.21 -2.76
N ASP A 47 -8.17 16.24 -3.51
CA ASP A 47 -9.09 17.19 -4.14
C ASP A 47 -10.02 16.51 -5.17
N GLU A 48 -9.44 15.69 -6.06
CA GLU A 48 -10.18 14.94 -7.08
C GLU A 48 -11.18 13.97 -6.43
N VAL A 49 -10.69 13.12 -5.52
CA VAL A 49 -11.51 12.09 -4.87
C VAL A 49 -12.52 12.72 -3.92
N GLY A 50 -12.13 13.73 -3.14
CA GLY A 50 -13.03 14.45 -2.25
C GLY A 50 -14.19 15.11 -3.01
N SER A 51 -13.93 15.65 -4.20
CA SER A 51 -14.98 16.20 -5.07
C SER A 51 -15.93 15.11 -5.58
N VAL A 52 -15.39 13.96 -6.01
CA VAL A 52 -16.20 12.80 -6.43
C VAL A 52 -17.07 12.29 -5.29
N CYS A 53 -16.50 12.16 -4.08
CA CYS A 53 -17.22 11.69 -2.90
C CYS A 53 -18.32 12.66 -2.45
N LYS A 54 -18.04 13.97 -2.42
CA LYS A 54 -19.03 15.01 -2.10
C LYS A 54 -20.19 15.02 -3.09
N ASN A 55 -19.88 14.94 -4.39
CA ASN A 55 -20.90 14.95 -5.45
C ASN A 55 -21.78 13.70 -5.44
N ALA A 56 -21.27 12.58 -4.91
CA ALA A 56 -22.02 11.34 -4.77
C ALA A 56 -22.76 11.20 -3.43
N GLY A 57 -22.63 12.17 -2.53
CA GLY A 57 -23.25 12.13 -1.21
C GLY A 57 -22.68 11.02 -0.31
N LEU A 58 -21.41 10.65 -0.49
CA LEU A 58 -20.74 9.66 0.35
C LEU A 58 -20.54 10.18 1.78
N ASP A 59 -20.41 9.25 2.72
CA ASP A 59 -20.36 9.49 4.17
C ASP A 59 -19.16 10.37 4.61
N LEU A 60 -19.36 11.10 5.69
CA LEU A 60 -18.33 11.80 6.48
C LEU A 60 -17.16 10.88 6.84
N LEU A 61 -17.40 9.57 7.05
CA LEU A 61 -16.34 8.59 7.29
C LEU A 61 -15.38 8.48 6.09
N THR A 62 -15.90 8.42 4.87
CA THR A 62 -15.09 8.37 3.63
C THR A 62 -14.23 9.62 3.48
N LEU A 63 -14.81 10.79 3.75
CA LEU A 63 -14.08 12.07 3.72
C LEU A 63 -12.99 12.13 4.80
N ARG A 64 -13.25 11.58 5.99
CA ARG A 64 -12.26 11.47 7.07
C ARG A 64 -11.11 10.53 6.72
N THR A 65 -11.37 9.43 6.03
CA THR A 65 -10.33 8.51 5.55
C THR A 65 -9.42 9.20 4.52
N ILE A 66 -9.99 9.96 3.59
CA ILE A 66 -9.23 10.75 2.59
C ILE A 66 -8.35 11.79 3.29
N HIS A 67 -8.87 12.50 4.29
CA HIS A 67 -8.09 13.46 5.06
C HIS A 67 -6.96 12.79 5.86
N SER A 68 -7.26 11.67 6.53
CA SER A 68 -6.23 10.92 7.27
C SER A 68 -5.12 10.44 6.34
N PHE A 69 -5.47 10.07 5.10
CA PHE A 69 -4.52 9.65 4.08
C PHE A 69 -3.56 10.76 3.70
N THR A 70 -4.04 12.00 3.55
CA THR A 70 -3.17 13.14 3.23
C THR A 70 -2.22 13.43 4.38
N GLU A 71 -2.71 13.42 5.63
CA GLU A 71 -1.91 13.76 6.82
C GLU A 71 -0.67 12.88 7.00
N TYR A 72 -0.74 11.58 6.71
CA TYR A 72 0.44 10.70 6.79
C TYR A 72 1.55 11.07 5.80
N LEU A 73 1.18 11.72 4.69
CA LEU A 73 2.10 12.05 3.59
C LEU A 73 2.46 13.53 3.53
N VAL A 74 1.92 14.35 4.46
CA VAL A 74 2.38 15.72 4.68
C VAL A 74 3.83 15.70 5.11
N GLY A 75 4.64 16.55 4.47
CA GLY A 75 6.05 16.66 4.76
C GLY A 75 6.85 15.37 4.52
N TYR A 76 6.39 14.49 3.63
CA TYR A 76 6.99 13.18 3.37
C TYR A 76 8.49 13.26 3.07
N ARG A 77 8.95 14.31 2.40
CA ARG A 77 10.38 14.52 2.09
C ARG A 77 11.22 14.90 3.31
N GLN A 78 10.61 15.49 4.34
CA GLN A 78 11.29 15.88 5.58
C GLN A 78 11.30 14.76 6.62
N GLN A 79 10.47 13.73 6.46
CA GLN A 79 10.46 12.53 7.30
C GLN A 79 11.77 11.73 7.16
N ASP A 80 12.23 11.13 8.26
CA ASP A 80 13.34 10.17 8.23
C ASP A 80 12.93 8.85 7.54
N PRO A 81 13.88 7.99 7.13
CA PRO A 81 13.56 6.77 6.37
C PRO A 81 12.57 5.83 7.08
N MET A 82 12.63 5.72 8.40
CA MET A 82 11.74 4.85 9.17
C MET A 82 10.33 5.46 9.25
N GLN A 83 10.24 6.77 9.45
CA GLN A 83 8.98 7.52 9.37
C GLN A 83 8.34 7.39 7.98
N ARG A 84 9.10 7.54 6.89
CA ARG A 84 8.58 7.37 5.53
C ARG A 84 7.97 5.99 5.31
N ALA A 85 8.66 4.94 5.75
CA ALA A 85 8.15 3.58 5.65
C ALA A 85 6.89 3.36 6.51
N ALA A 86 6.81 3.97 7.69
CA ALA A 86 5.60 3.94 8.52
C ALA A 86 4.43 4.67 7.85
N SER A 87 4.67 5.90 7.36
CA SER A 87 3.70 6.73 6.65
C SER A 87 3.16 6.05 5.40
N LEU A 88 4.00 5.43 4.57
CA LEU A 88 3.55 4.67 3.40
C LEU A 88 2.67 3.47 3.80
N ARG A 89 3.05 2.73 4.85
CA ARG A 89 2.26 1.59 5.33
C ARG A 89 0.89 2.03 5.85
N ALA A 90 0.83 3.12 6.61
CA ALA A 90 -0.42 3.68 7.12
C ALA A 90 -1.31 4.20 5.97
N ALA A 91 -0.74 4.93 5.02
CA ALA A 91 -1.45 5.44 3.86
C ALA A 91 -2.03 4.30 2.99
N LEU A 92 -1.27 3.22 2.77
CA LEU A 92 -1.75 2.04 2.07
C LEU A 92 -2.91 1.33 2.80
N ALA A 93 -2.89 1.28 4.13
CA ALA A 93 -3.98 0.70 4.90
C ALA A 93 -5.29 1.49 4.71
N LEU A 94 -5.22 2.82 4.76
CA LEU A 94 -6.39 3.68 4.55
C LEU A 94 -6.98 3.54 3.13
N LEU A 95 -6.15 3.34 2.11
CA LEU A 95 -6.65 3.07 0.75
C LEU A 95 -7.40 1.75 0.66
N ASN A 96 -6.97 0.72 1.40
CA ASN A 96 -7.67 -0.56 1.44
C ASN A 96 -9.01 -0.46 2.18
N GLU A 97 -9.08 0.32 3.26
CA GLU A 97 -10.36 0.62 3.93
C GLU A 97 -11.32 1.38 3.00
N LEU A 98 -10.82 2.35 2.23
CA LEU A 98 -11.62 3.12 1.29
C LEU A 98 -12.22 2.25 0.18
N GLU A 99 -11.46 1.29 -0.33
CA GLU A 99 -11.93 0.30 -1.30
C GLU A 99 -13.01 -0.63 -0.71
N GLN A 100 -12.82 -1.10 0.53
CA GLN A 100 -13.79 -1.96 1.22
C GLN A 100 -15.12 -1.23 1.50
N ASN A 101 -15.05 0.07 1.78
CA ASN A 101 -16.23 0.89 2.06
C ASN A 101 -17.01 1.29 0.81
N GLY A 102 -16.33 1.53 -0.33
CA GLY A 102 -16.99 1.81 -1.61
C GLY A 102 -17.67 0.57 -2.19
N ASN A 103 -16.98 -0.57 -2.14
CA ASN A 103 -17.40 -1.79 -2.83
C ASN A 103 -18.41 -2.64 -2.03
N GLY A 104 -19.34 -2.00 -1.31
CA GLY A 104 -20.30 -2.60 -0.37
C GLY A 104 -20.60 -4.07 -0.66
N GLN A 105 -20.16 -4.95 0.24
CA GLN A 105 -20.19 -6.42 0.13
C GLN A 105 -19.17 -7.02 -0.86
N LYS A 106 -17.96 -7.33 -0.38
CA LYS A 106 -17.40 -8.71 -0.43
C LYS A 106 -15.98 -8.79 0.15
N SER A 107 -15.83 -9.84 0.97
CA SER A 107 -14.61 -10.59 1.26
C SER A 107 -13.73 -10.13 2.42
N ALA A 108 -14.02 -10.76 3.56
CA ALA A 108 -13.11 -11.63 4.29
C ALA A 108 -11.66 -11.13 4.48
N VAL A 109 -11.41 -10.67 5.71
CA VAL A 109 -10.20 -10.91 6.51
C VAL A 109 -9.05 -11.53 5.71
N ALA A 110 -8.17 -10.67 5.19
CA ALA A 110 -6.83 -11.08 4.78
C ALA A 110 -6.00 -11.33 6.05
N VAL A 111 -6.11 -12.54 6.59
CA VAL A 111 -5.10 -13.07 7.53
C VAL A 111 -3.81 -13.26 6.73
N PRO A 112 -2.65 -12.77 7.19
CA PRO A 112 -1.39 -13.00 6.49
C PRO A 112 -1.09 -14.51 6.43
N PRO A 113 -0.51 -15.03 5.32
CA PRO A 113 -0.10 -16.42 5.26
C PRO A 113 1.04 -16.66 6.27
N PRO A 114 0.97 -17.71 7.11
CA PRO A 114 2.18 -18.23 7.73
C PRO A 114 3.08 -18.77 6.61
N THR A 115 4.27 -18.21 6.48
CA THR A 115 5.34 -18.72 5.62
C THR A 115 5.54 -20.22 5.84
N PRO A 116 5.42 -21.09 4.82
CA PRO A 116 5.97 -22.43 4.90
C PRO A 116 7.49 -22.32 4.77
N SER A 117 8.21 -22.50 5.88
CA SER A 117 9.66 -22.63 5.86
C SER A 117 9.99 -23.96 5.16
N ALA A 118 10.32 -23.85 3.88
CA ALA A 118 10.60 -24.97 3.00
C ALA A 118 11.79 -25.79 3.48
N SER A 119 11.61 -27.10 3.38
CA SER A 119 12.56 -28.18 3.57
C SER A 119 13.91 -27.94 2.89
N VAL A 120 15.00 -28.15 3.62
CA VAL A 120 16.32 -28.38 3.03
C VAL A 120 16.38 -29.82 2.49
N PRO A 121 16.92 -30.03 1.27
CA PRO A 121 16.90 -31.31 0.58
C PRO A 121 17.99 -32.26 1.07
N ALA A 122 17.66 -33.54 1.14
CA ALA A 122 18.61 -34.63 1.22
C ALA A 122 19.47 -34.67 -0.04
N LYS A 123 20.80 -34.72 0.12
CA LYS A 123 21.71 -35.16 -0.94
C LYS A 123 22.71 -36.15 -0.35
N SER A 124 22.47 -37.41 -0.65
CA SER A 124 23.35 -38.55 -0.41
C SER A 124 24.63 -38.49 -1.25
N ALA A 125 25.59 -39.31 -0.80
CA ALA A 125 26.81 -39.80 -1.45
C ALA A 125 28.11 -39.04 -1.16
N SER A 126 29.01 -39.66 -0.38
CA SER A 126 30.03 -40.53 -0.97
C SER A 126 30.76 -41.36 0.10
N SER A 127 31.02 -42.62 -0.24
CA SER A 127 31.82 -43.61 0.48
C SER A 127 33.33 -43.33 0.34
N SER A 128 34.08 -43.78 1.35
CA SER A 128 35.37 -44.52 1.28
C SER A 128 36.58 -43.95 2.02
N ALA A 129 37.25 -44.91 2.68
CA ALA A 129 38.67 -45.03 3.04
C ALA A 129 39.17 -44.46 4.38
N GLU A 130 39.36 -45.41 5.31
CA GLU A 130 40.57 -45.70 6.09
C GLU A 130 41.58 -44.58 6.48
N HIS A 131 42.05 -44.66 7.73
CA HIS A 131 43.44 -44.94 8.14
C HIS A 131 43.93 -44.07 9.33
N ASP A 132 44.13 -44.76 10.46
CA ASP A 132 45.32 -44.73 11.34
C ASP A 132 45.75 -43.46 12.14
N ARG A 133 46.04 -43.73 13.43
CA ARG A 133 46.83 -42.99 14.45
C ARG A 133 46.33 -41.60 14.89
N SER A 134 46.30 -41.29 16.18
CA SER A 134 47.32 -41.53 17.22
C SER A 134 46.73 -41.60 18.62
#